data_AF-U2YUN7-F1
#
_entry.id   AF-U2YUN7-F1
#
_cell.length_a   1.000
_cell.length_b   1.000
_cell.length_c   1.000
_cell.angle_alpha   90.00
_cell.angle_beta   90.00
_cell.angle_gamma   90.00
#
_symmetry.space_group_name_H-M   'P 1'
#
loop_
_entity.id
_entity.type
_entity.pdbx_description
1 polymer ?
#
loop_
_entity_poly.entity_id
_entity_poly.type
_entity_poly.pdbx_seq_one_letter_code
_entity_poly.pdbx_strand_id
1 'polypeptide(L)'
;MELADGVYGLSVEASFDDREMTLHPAAVETPHGLLLLDVGMPGGVDALEAALDAEDLELADVWGVVVTHQDVDHAAVSRRSSI
;
A
#
# COMPACT_ATOMS: atom_id res chain seq x y z
N MET A 1 7.97 7.64 4.02
CA MET A 1 9.22 8.39 3.88
C MET A 1 9.23 9.01 2.51
N GLU A 2 9.27 10.33 2.38
CA GLU A 2 9.45 10.97 1.07
C GLU A 2 10.86 10.67 0.53
N LEU A 3 10.92 10.00 -0.62
CA LEU A 3 12.14 9.57 -1.31
C LEU A 3 12.59 10.62 -2.34
N ALA A 4 11.62 11.30 -2.94
CA ALA A 4 11.75 12.43 -3.85
C ALA A 4 10.43 13.22 -3.81
N ASP A 5 10.43 14.43 -4.38
CA ASP A 5 9.23 15.29 -4.46
C ASP A 5 8.01 14.52 -4.99
N GLY A 6 7.00 14.34 -4.13
CA GLY A 6 5.77 13.61 -4.45
C GLY A 6 5.93 12.09 -4.60
N VAL A 7 7.02 11.50 -4.10
CA VAL A 7 7.30 10.05 -4.13
C VAL A 7 7.59 9.54 -2.73
N TYR A 8 6.76 8.62 -2.24
CA TYR A 8 6.78 8.15 -0.86
C TYR A 8 7.00 6.64 -0.82
N GLY A 9 8.00 6.21 -0.05
CA GLY A 9 8.12 4.81 0.35
C GLY A 9 7.21 4.54 1.54
N LEU A 10 6.38 3.51 1.44
CA LEU A 10 5.47 3.06 2.48
C LEU A 10 6.06 1.85 3.22
N SER A 11 5.71 1.72 4.49
CA SER A 11 6.02 0.53 5.31
C SER A 11 4.72 -0.10 5.76
N VAL A 12 4.35 -1.21 5.13
CA VAL A 12 3.11 -1.94 5.42
C VAL A 12 3.45 -3.22 6.16
N GLU A 13 3.08 -3.29 7.44
CA GLU A 13 3.27 -4.48 8.26
C GLU A 13 2.27 -5.57 7.85
N ALA A 14 2.76 -6.80 7.69
CA ALA A 14 1.95 -7.94 7.30
C ALA A 14 2.43 -9.24 7.96
N SER A 15 1.51 -10.19 8.14
CA SER A 15 1.80 -11.52 8.68
C SER A 15 1.40 -12.60 7.67
N PHE A 16 2.29 -13.55 7.38
CA PHE A 16 2.05 -14.67 6.47
C PHE A 16 2.73 -15.95 6.99
N ASP A 17 1.98 -17.05 7.10
CA ASP A 17 2.47 -18.34 7.63
C ASP A 17 3.30 -18.20 8.92
N ASP A 18 2.73 -17.50 9.92
CA ASP A 18 3.33 -17.19 11.23
C ASP A 18 4.64 -16.38 11.17
N ARG A 19 4.89 -15.68 10.05
CA ARG A 19 6.02 -14.76 9.90
C ARG A 19 5.52 -13.34 9.73
N GLU A 20 6.08 -12.43 10.53
CA GLU A 20 5.95 -11.00 10.31
C GLU A 20 6.92 -10.56 9.20
N MET A 21 6.44 -9.68 8.34
CA MET A 21 7.24 -9.02 7.31
C MET A 21 6.74 -7.59 7.12
N THR A 22 7.67 -6.73 6.71
CA THR A 22 7.33 -5.39 6.22
C THR A 22 7.37 -5.42 4.70
N LEU A 23 6.29 -4.98 4.07
CA LEU A 23 6.21 -4.75 2.64
C LEU A 23 6.49 -3.29 2.33
N HIS A 24 7.06 -3.04 1.15
CA HIS A 24 7.48 -1.70 0.72
C HIS A 24 6.80 -1.24 -0.58
N PRO A 25 5.46 -1.05 -0.58
CA PRO A 25 4.81 -0.29 -1.65
C PRO A 25 5.34 1.14 -1.73
N ALA A 26 5.04 1.81 -2.84
CA ALA A 26 5.28 3.24 -2.98
C ALA A 26 4.01 3.99 -3.38
N ALA A 27 3.89 5.23 -2.92
CA ALA A 27 2.86 6.15 -3.37
C ALA A 27 3.50 7.28 -4.17
N VAL A 28 2.88 7.65 -5.30
CA VAL A 28 3.36 8.70 -6.19
C VAL A 28 2.23 9.67 -6.46
N GLU A 29 2.45 10.94 -6.15
CA GLU A 29 1.53 12.02 -6.51
C GLU A 29 1.51 12.20 -8.03
N THR A 30 0.31 12.32 -8.59
CA THR A 30 0.11 12.59 -10.01
C THR A 30 -0.98 13.64 -10.20
N PRO A 31 -1.07 14.28 -11.38
CA PRO A 31 -2.18 15.18 -11.68
C PRO A 31 -3.58 14.53 -11.61
N HIS A 32 -3.67 13.20 -11.56
CA HIS A 32 -4.93 12.44 -11.47
C HIS A 32 -5.28 11.99 -10.06
N GLY A 33 -4.43 12.28 -9.07
CA GLY A 33 -4.50 11.74 -7.71
C GLY A 33 -3.29 10.87 -7.38
N LEU A 34 -3.39 10.08 -6.33
CA LEU A 34 -2.32 9.21 -5.85
C LEU A 34 -2.26 7.89 -6.66
N LEU A 35 -1.08 7.52 -7.14
CA LEU A 35 -0.82 6.24 -7.79
C LEU A 35 -0.04 5.35 -6.83
N LEU A 36 -0.57 4.15 -6.54
CA LEU A 36 0.16 3.16 -5.75
C LEU A 36 0.97 2.23 -6.65
N LEU A 37 2.19 1.90 -6.23
CA LEU A 37 2.98 0.81 -6.76
C LEU A 37 2.92 -0.31 -5.73
N ASP A 38 2.20 -1.38 -6.08
CA ASP A 38 1.85 -2.50 -5.21
C ASP A 38 1.00 -2.10 -3.98
N VAL A 39 0.42 -3.09 -3.29
CA VAL A 39 -0.64 -2.82 -2.28
C VAL A 39 -0.64 -3.71 -1.04
N GLY A 40 0.19 -4.74 -0.97
CA GLY A 40 0.29 -5.60 0.20
C GLY A 40 -0.62 -6.83 0.20
N MET A 41 -0.73 -7.45 1.37
CA MET A 41 -1.38 -8.75 1.58
C MET A 41 -2.91 -8.68 1.68
N PRO A 42 -3.62 -9.82 1.48
CA PRO A 42 -5.03 -9.95 1.81
C PRO A 42 -5.34 -9.58 3.26
N GLY A 43 -6.42 -8.83 3.48
CA GLY A 43 -6.77 -8.28 4.79
C GLY A 43 -5.95 -7.04 5.21
N GLY A 44 -5.01 -6.56 4.39
CA GLY A 44 -4.06 -5.50 4.71
C GLY A 44 -4.49 -4.07 4.41
N VAL A 45 -5.75 -3.81 4.02
CA VAL A 45 -6.18 -2.43 3.67
C VAL A 45 -5.98 -1.46 4.83
N ASP A 46 -6.32 -1.84 6.08
CA ASP A 46 -6.20 -0.92 7.22
C ASP A 46 -4.72 -0.59 7.52
N ALA A 47 -3.80 -1.53 7.25
CA ALA A 47 -2.35 -1.30 7.38
C ALA A 47 -1.82 -0.39 6.26
N LEU A 48 -2.35 -0.52 5.04
CA LEU A 48 -2.06 0.37 3.93
C LEU A 48 -2.58 1.79 4.19
N GLU A 49 -3.82 1.94 4.69
CA GLU A 49 -4.39 3.22 5.11
C GLU A 49 -3.50 3.88 6.17
N ALA A 50 -3.09 3.15 7.20
CA ALA A 50 -2.21 3.68 8.24
C ALA A 50 -0.82 4.10 7.70
N ALA A 51 -0.28 3.37 6.72
CA ALA A 51 1.00 3.72 6.09
C ALA A 51 0.89 4.98 5.21
N LEU A 52 -0.25 5.21 4.56
CA LEU A 52 -0.55 6.44 3.81
C LEU A 52 -0.74 7.62 4.76
N ASP A 53 -1.54 7.45 5.82
CA ASP A 53 -1.80 8.48 6.83
C ASP A 53 -0.49 8.98 7.48
N ALA A 54 0.49 8.09 7.67
CA ALA A 54 1.81 8.45 8.21
C ALA A 54 2.61 9.41 7.32
N GLU A 55 2.24 9.53 6.05
CA GLU A 55 2.82 10.44 5.06
C GLU A 55 1.86 11.59 4.71
N ASP A 56 0.81 11.81 5.51
CA ASP A 56 -0.25 12.79 5.26
C ASP A 56 -0.99 12.57 3.92
N LEU A 57 -1.10 11.31 3.47
CA LEU A 57 -1.80 10.88 2.25
C LEU A 57 -3.07 10.11 2.59
N GLU A 58 -4.11 10.22 1.76
CA GLU A 58 -5.38 9.52 1.97
C GLU A 58 -5.63 8.43 0.93
N LEU A 59 -6.09 7.24 1.35
CA LEU A 59 -6.50 6.18 0.41
C LEU A 59 -7.61 6.63 -0.55
N ALA A 60 -8.44 7.59 -0.14
CA ALA A 60 -9.50 8.17 -0.96
C ALA A 60 -8.99 8.92 -2.19
N ASP A 61 -7.74 9.40 -2.17
CA ASP A 61 -7.09 10.08 -3.29
C ASP A 61 -6.45 9.10 -4.29
N VAL A 62 -6.42 7.79 -3.97
CA VAL A 62 -5.86 6.78 -4.85
C VAL A 62 -6.75 6.55 -6.06
N TRP A 63 -6.21 6.84 -7.25
CA TRP A 63 -6.92 6.68 -8.51
C TRP A 63 -6.54 5.39 -9.26
N GLY A 64 -5.40 4.78 -8.90
CA GLY A 64 -4.90 3.60 -9.58
C GLY A 64 -3.81 2.87 -8.81
N VAL A 65 -3.58 1.63 -9.23
CA VAL A 65 -2.53 0.75 -8.72
C VAL A 65 -1.75 0.20 -9.91
N VAL A 66 -0.43 0.29 -9.86
CA VAL A 66 0.50 -0.45 -10.73
C VAL A 66 0.98 -1.66 -9.94
N VAL A 67 0.64 -2.85 -10.43
CA VAL A 67 1.12 -4.11 -9.87
C VAL A 67 2.41 -4.49 -10.59
N THR A 68 3.52 -4.59 -9.86
CA THR A 68 4.83 -4.89 -10.46
C THR A 68 4.92 -6.34 -10.93
N HIS A 69 4.30 -7.27 -10.21
CA HIS A 69 4.16 -8.68 -10.56
C HIS A 69 2.99 -9.34 -9.83
N GLN A 70 2.62 -10.56 -10.21
CA GLN A 70 1.38 -11.21 -9.77
C GLN A 70 1.40 -11.82 -8.35
N ASP A 71 2.50 -11.71 -7.62
CA ASP A 71 2.61 -12.37 -6.32
C ASP A 71 1.66 -11.71 -5.31
N VAL A 72 1.30 -12.47 -4.28
CA VAL A 72 0.13 -12.18 -3.43
C VAL A 72 0.25 -10.85 -2.69
N ASP A 73 1.45 -10.47 -2.29
CA ASP A 73 1.82 -9.22 -1.63
C ASP A 73 1.77 -7.99 -2.54
N HIS A 74 1.58 -8.19 -3.84
CA HIS A 74 1.51 -7.12 -4.83
C HIS A 74 0.09 -6.89 -5.35
N ALA A 75 -0.70 -7.95 -5.48
CA ALA A 75 -1.96 -7.91 -6.22
C ALA A 75 -3.22 -8.22 -5.38
N ALA A 76 -3.09 -8.65 -4.13
CA ALA A 76 -4.20 -9.29 -3.41
C ALA A 76 -4.72 -8.51 -2.20
N VAL A 77 -4.39 -7.22 -2.06
CA VAL A 77 -4.91 -6.40 -0.96
C VAL A 77 -6.44 -6.46 -0.89
N SER A 78 -6.96 -6.60 0.33
CA SER A 78 -8.40 -6.64 0.58
C SER A 78 -8.69 -6.20 2.01
N ARG A 79 -9.89 -5.69 2.28
CA ARG A 79 -10.34 -5.53 3.68
C ARG A 79 -10.60 -6.90 4.27
N ARG A 80 -10.23 -7.11 5.53
CA ARG A 80 -10.52 -8.36 6.22
C ARG A 80 -12.04 -8.46 6.38
N SER A 81 -12.66 -9.46 5.76
CA SER A 81 -14.09 -9.68 5.90
C SER A 81 -14.38 -10.18 7.31
N SER A 82 -15.25 -9.49 8.04
CA SER A 82 -15.75 -9.94 9.34
C SER A 82 -16.77 -11.07 9.11
N ILE A 83 -16.28 -12.30 8.93
CA ILE A 83 -17.11 -13.53 8.92
C ILE A 83 -16.70 -14.39 10.11
#